data_AF-A0A653SHP7-F1
#
_entry.id   AF-A0A653SHP7-F1
#
_cell.length_a   1.000
_cell.length_b   1.000
_cell.length_c   1.000
_cell.angle_alpha   90.00
_cell.angle_beta   90.00
_cell.angle_gamma   90.00
#
_symmetry.space_group_name_H-M   'P 1'
#
loop_
_entity.id
_entity.type
_entity.pdbx_description
1 polymer ?
#
loop_
_entity_poly.entity_id
_entity_poly.type
_entity_poly.pdbx_seq_one_letter_code
_entity_poly.pdbx_strand_id
1 'polypeptide(L)'
;MATIDQYKHKLLDFFICPSDYNLINGNTTRQIAIYQLEQDIPFDEYRFDGMKGDILVGGGSGEAESFRISKKAIPFFKDKDFEDFEDLDEIFKSFWSSNFSYILGNGLLKLGWTPNESMELWLAEEIINQLLSKKILKL
;
A
#
# COMPACT_ATOMS: atom_id res chain seq x y z
N MET A 1 5.42 -10.26 15.95
CA MET A 1 5.78 -10.43 14.53
C MET A 1 4.78 -9.67 13.71
N ALA A 2 5.25 -8.85 12.77
CA ALA A 2 4.32 -8.19 11.87
C ALA A 2 3.71 -9.22 10.91
N THR A 3 2.47 -8.98 10.48
CA THR A 3 1.67 -10.00 9.80
C THR A 3 2.29 -10.40 8.47
N ILE A 4 2.96 -9.48 7.75
CA ILE A 4 3.52 -9.79 6.43
C ILE A 4 4.81 -10.60 6.48
N ASP A 5 5.58 -10.52 7.58
CA ASP A 5 6.90 -11.19 7.69
C ASP A 5 6.77 -12.72 7.66
N GLN A 6 5.56 -13.22 7.89
CA GLN A 6 5.21 -14.63 7.84
C GLN A 6 5.10 -15.13 6.39
N TYR A 7 5.00 -14.22 5.42
CA TYR A 7 4.80 -14.54 4.02
C TYR A 7 5.98 -14.09 3.15
N LYS A 8 6.29 -14.89 2.12
CA LYS A 8 7.34 -14.56 1.15
C LYS A 8 6.97 -13.31 0.35
N HIS A 9 7.84 -12.31 0.40
CA HIS A 9 7.67 -11.05 -0.30
C HIS A 9 9.02 -10.53 -0.81
N LYS A 10 8.98 -9.62 -1.78
CA LYS A 10 10.15 -8.99 -2.39
C LYS A 10 10.04 -7.48 -2.32
N LEU A 11 11.07 -6.81 -1.82
CA LEU A 11 11.17 -5.36 -1.85
C LEU A 11 11.24 -4.87 -3.30
N LEU A 12 10.35 -3.95 -3.64
CA LEU A 12 10.28 -3.29 -4.94
C LEU A 12 10.92 -1.89 -4.87
N ASP A 13 10.50 -1.08 -3.90
CA ASP A 13 10.83 0.34 -3.83
C ASP A 13 10.46 0.93 -2.46
N PHE A 14 10.56 2.25 -2.31
CA PHE A 14 10.07 3.00 -1.15
C PHE A 14 9.18 4.17 -1.55
N PHE A 15 8.09 4.37 -0.82
CA PHE A 15 7.26 5.57 -0.87
C PHE A 15 7.74 6.59 0.14
N ILE A 16 7.85 7.86 -0.25
CA ILE A 16 8.27 8.94 0.65
C ILE A 16 7.02 9.66 1.16
N CYS A 17 6.69 9.48 2.44
CA CYS A 17 5.60 10.18 3.12
C CYS A 17 6.18 11.26 4.05
N PRO A 18 6.13 12.56 3.68
CA PRO A 18 6.75 13.66 4.44
C PRO A 18 5.91 14.10 5.66
N SER A 19 5.40 13.14 6.44
CA SER A 19 4.64 13.43 7.66
C SER A 19 5.50 14.18 8.69
N ASP A 20 4.88 15.08 9.46
CA ASP A 20 5.54 15.68 10.63
C ASP A 20 5.69 14.67 11.77
N TYR A 21 4.88 13.61 11.74
CA TYR A 21 4.89 12.57 12.75
C TYR A 21 5.74 11.38 12.29
N ASN A 22 6.14 10.56 13.25
CA ASN A 22 6.87 9.33 12.95
C ASN A 22 5.90 8.28 12.40
N LEU A 23 6.20 7.77 11.20
CA LEU A 23 5.46 6.66 10.57
C LEU A 23 5.65 5.36 11.36
N ILE A 24 6.79 5.24 12.04
CA ILE A 24 7.21 4.09 12.83
C ILE A 24 7.65 4.63 14.18
N ASN A 25 7.08 4.10 15.27
CA ASN A 25 7.40 4.59 16.60
C ASN A 25 8.91 4.48 16.88
N GLY A 26 9.52 5.56 17.37
CA GLY A 26 10.96 5.64 17.64
C GLY A 26 11.86 5.78 16.40
N ASN A 27 11.30 5.90 15.19
CA ASN A 27 12.07 6.03 13.95
C ASN A 27 11.61 7.28 13.15
N THR A 28 12.57 8.12 12.79
CA THR A 28 12.34 9.38 12.05
C THR A 28 12.29 9.20 10.54
N THR A 29 12.26 7.97 10.05
CA THR A 29 12.12 7.72 8.61
C THR A 29 10.83 8.32 8.05
N ARG A 30 10.90 8.70 6.78
CA ARG A 30 9.77 9.11 5.95
C ARG A 30 9.51 8.09 4.83
N GLN A 31 10.23 6.98 4.86
CA GLN A 31 10.17 5.95 3.85
C GLN A 31 9.25 4.84 4.33
N ILE A 32 8.30 4.46 3.48
CA ILE A 32 7.47 3.27 3.63
C ILE A 32 7.90 2.30 2.55
N ALA A 33 8.30 1.09 2.94
CA ALA A 33 8.72 0.07 1.99
C ALA A 33 7.54 -0.39 1.12
N ILE A 34 7.82 -0.67 -0.15
CA ILE A 34 6.86 -1.21 -1.12
C ILE A 34 7.34 -2.60 -1.50
N TYR A 35 6.50 -3.61 -1.28
CA TYR A 35 6.78 -5.01 -1.53
C TYR A 35 5.85 -5.60 -2.59
N GLN A 36 6.27 -6.71 -3.19
CA GLN A 36 5.40 -7.64 -3.92
C GLN A 36 5.25 -8.93 -3.13
N LEU A 37 4.02 -9.40 -2.94
CA LEU A 37 3.75 -10.73 -2.40
C LEU A 37 4.17 -11.81 -3.41
N GLU A 38 5.02 -12.74 -2.96
CA GLU A 38 5.50 -13.86 -3.79
C GLU A 38 4.76 -15.18 -3.53
N GLN A 39 3.84 -15.19 -2.57
CA GLN A 39 2.96 -16.30 -2.25
C GLN A 39 1.56 -15.83 -1.87
N ASP A 40 0.58 -16.72 -2.03
CA ASP A 40 -0.79 -16.48 -1.60
C ASP A 40 -0.90 -16.54 -0.08
N ILE A 41 -1.81 -15.75 0.48
CA ILE A 41 -2.16 -15.80 1.89
C ILE A 41 -3.30 -16.80 2.07
N PRO A 42 -3.22 -17.71 3.06
CA PRO A 42 -4.29 -18.67 3.33
C PRO A 42 -5.64 -18.00 3.56
N PHE A 43 -6.71 -18.60 3.02
CA PHE A 43 -8.07 -18.06 3.13
C PHE A 43 -8.63 -18.03 4.56
N ASP A 44 -8.02 -18.76 5.49
CA ASP A 44 -8.37 -18.81 6.91
C ASP A 44 -7.66 -17.74 7.76
N GLU A 45 -6.79 -16.92 7.17
CA GLU A 45 -6.19 -15.77 7.85
C GLU A 45 -7.20 -14.61 7.95
N TYR A 46 -7.38 -14.09 9.16
CA TYR A 46 -8.37 -13.05 9.45
C TYR A 46 -7.75 -11.67 9.66
N ARG A 47 -6.43 -11.59 9.88
CA ARG A 47 -5.74 -10.33 10.18
C ARG A 47 -5.27 -9.60 8.92
N PHE A 48 -5.07 -10.34 7.83
CA PHE A 48 -4.47 -9.83 6.62
C PHE A 48 -4.85 -10.74 5.45
N ASP A 49 -5.12 -10.15 4.30
CA ASP A 49 -5.41 -10.88 3.07
C ASP A 49 -4.46 -10.46 1.95
N GLY A 50 -4.34 -11.30 0.93
CA GLY A 50 -3.45 -11.04 -0.20
C GLY A 50 -3.25 -12.26 -1.08
N MET A 51 -3.02 -11.99 -2.36
CA MET A 51 -2.65 -12.99 -3.34
C MET A 51 -1.26 -12.72 -3.88
N LYS A 52 -0.63 -13.77 -4.42
CA LYS A 52 0.63 -13.64 -5.13
C LYS A 52 0.50 -12.62 -6.26
N GLY A 53 1.43 -11.66 -6.25
CA GLY A 53 1.51 -10.55 -7.18
C GLY A 53 0.95 -9.23 -6.63
N ASP A 54 0.20 -9.26 -5.53
CA ASP A 54 -0.28 -8.05 -4.87
C ASP A 54 0.90 -7.21 -4.35
N ILE A 55 0.69 -5.90 -4.30
CA ILE A 55 1.64 -4.92 -3.82
C ILE A 55 1.30 -4.59 -2.37
N LEU A 56 2.30 -4.56 -1.49
CA LEU A 56 2.14 -4.14 -0.11
C LEU A 56 2.92 -2.87 0.15
N VAL A 57 2.31 -1.92 0.84
CA VAL A 57 2.94 -0.68 1.29
C VAL A 57 3.03 -0.74 2.81
N GLY A 58 4.23 -0.90 3.34
CA GLY A 58 4.52 -1.18 4.75
C GLY A 58 4.19 -2.62 5.16
N GLY A 59 4.10 -2.84 6.48
CA GLY A 59 3.62 -4.08 7.09
C GLY A 59 4.70 -5.00 7.69
N GLY A 60 5.99 -4.73 7.48
CA GLY A 60 7.08 -5.54 8.03
C GLY A 60 7.35 -5.31 9.53
N SER A 61 8.20 -6.14 10.15
CA SER A 61 8.56 -6.00 11.57
C SER A 61 9.28 -4.68 11.83
N GLY A 62 8.62 -3.80 12.57
CA GLY A 62 9.14 -2.47 12.88
C GLY A 62 8.95 -1.48 11.74
N GLU A 63 8.01 -1.74 10.83
CA GLU A 63 7.62 -0.84 9.75
C GLU A 63 6.27 -0.14 10.01
N ALA A 64 5.89 0.71 9.05
CA ALA A 64 4.59 1.34 8.99
C ALA A 64 3.47 0.29 8.85
N GLU A 65 2.26 0.66 9.25
CA GLU A 65 1.09 -0.23 9.12
C GLU A 65 0.77 -0.53 7.65
N SER A 66 0.24 -1.73 7.37
CA SER A 66 0.17 -2.26 6.01
C SER A 66 -1.01 -1.76 5.20
N PHE A 67 -0.77 -1.55 3.91
CA PHE A 67 -1.77 -1.33 2.88
C PHE A 67 -1.54 -2.25 1.71
N ARG A 68 -2.57 -2.98 1.30
CA ARG A 68 -2.51 -3.93 0.18
C ARG A 68 -3.14 -3.29 -1.04
N ILE A 69 -2.48 -3.41 -2.19
CA ILE A 69 -3.00 -3.09 -3.50
C ILE A 69 -3.00 -4.38 -4.31
N SER A 70 -4.18 -4.81 -4.75
CA SER A 70 -4.38 -6.00 -5.58
C SER A 70 -3.65 -5.86 -6.90
N LYS A 71 -3.08 -6.95 -7.42
CA LYS A 71 -2.52 -6.94 -8.79
C LYS A 71 -3.54 -6.57 -9.85
N LYS A 72 -4.85 -6.76 -9.58
CA LYS A 72 -5.94 -6.33 -10.46
C LYS A 72 -6.05 -4.81 -10.56
N ALA A 73 -5.51 -4.07 -9.59
CA ALA A 73 -5.48 -2.61 -9.61
C ALA A 73 -4.54 -2.05 -10.71
N ILE A 74 -3.53 -2.80 -11.13
CA ILE A 74 -2.56 -2.34 -12.13
C ILE A 74 -3.25 -1.94 -13.45
N PRO A 75 -4.07 -2.81 -14.10
CA PRO A 75 -4.82 -2.40 -15.29
C PRO A 75 -5.85 -1.32 -14.97
N PHE A 76 -6.50 -1.33 -13.80
CA PHE A 76 -7.47 -0.29 -13.40
C PHE A 76 -6.87 1.12 -13.47
N PHE A 77 -5.73 1.36 -12.82
CA PHE A 77 -5.10 2.68 -12.82
C PHE A 77 -4.39 3.02 -14.14
N LYS A 78 -3.87 2.01 -14.84
CA LYS A 78 -3.15 2.22 -16.09
C LYS A 78 -4.09 2.52 -17.26
N ASP A 79 -5.11 1.68 -17.42
CA ASP A 79 -5.97 1.67 -18.60
C ASP A 79 -7.30 2.41 -18.36
N LYS A 80 -7.52 2.92 -17.12
CA LYS A 80 -8.75 3.60 -16.67
C LYS A 80 -10.00 2.75 -16.90
N ASP A 81 -9.84 1.45 -16.70
CA ASP A 81 -10.88 0.47 -16.90
C ASP A 81 -11.64 0.28 -15.58
N PHE A 82 -12.76 0.99 -15.46
CA PHE A 82 -13.58 1.05 -14.24
C PHE A 82 -14.70 -0.01 -14.23
N GLU A 83 -14.80 -0.89 -15.24
CA GLU A 83 -16.02 -1.68 -15.46
C GLU A 83 -16.11 -3.02 -14.69
N ASP A 84 -15.09 -3.44 -13.94
CA ASP A 84 -14.98 -4.85 -13.48
C ASP A 84 -14.92 -5.11 -11.95
N PHE A 85 -15.25 -4.14 -11.08
CA PHE A 85 -15.16 -4.33 -9.62
C PHE A 85 -16.47 -4.08 -8.87
N GLU A 86 -16.85 -5.01 -7.98
CA GLU A 86 -18.02 -4.86 -7.10
C GLU A 86 -17.72 -4.02 -5.85
N ASP A 87 -16.47 -4.05 -5.37
CA ASP A 87 -16.01 -3.32 -4.18
C ASP A 87 -14.57 -2.79 -4.36
N LEU A 88 -14.29 -1.59 -3.84
CA LEU A 88 -12.94 -1.01 -3.79
C LEU A 88 -12.00 -1.85 -2.92
N ASP A 89 -12.54 -2.57 -1.94
CA ASP A 89 -11.79 -3.51 -1.11
C ASP A 89 -11.20 -4.68 -1.92
N GLU A 90 -11.69 -4.95 -3.15
CA GLU A 90 -11.05 -5.89 -4.07
C GLU A 90 -9.78 -5.33 -4.73
N ILE A 91 -9.69 -4.00 -4.82
CA ILE A 91 -8.61 -3.27 -5.49
C ILE A 91 -7.53 -2.90 -4.48
N PHE A 92 -7.90 -2.41 -3.30
CA PHE A 92 -6.96 -2.04 -2.25
C PHE A 92 -7.61 -2.18 -0.87
N LYS A 93 -6.80 -2.38 0.17
CA LYS A 93 -7.28 -2.54 1.54
C LYS A 93 -6.28 -2.03 2.55
N SER A 94 -6.73 -1.16 3.44
CA SER A 94 -5.94 -0.66 4.56
C SER A 94 -6.09 -1.55 5.79
N PHE A 95 -4.98 -1.83 6.44
CA PHE A 95 -4.93 -2.47 7.76
C PHE A 95 -4.45 -1.47 8.80
N TRP A 96 -4.91 -0.23 8.64
CA TRP A 96 -4.46 0.91 9.41
C TRP A 96 -5.38 1.19 10.61
N SER A 97 -4.77 1.59 11.71
CA SER A 97 -5.42 2.25 12.82
C SER A 97 -5.78 3.69 12.45
N SER A 98 -6.82 4.24 13.09
CA SER A 98 -7.20 5.64 12.89
C SER A 98 -6.06 6.62 13.17
N ASN A 99 -5.16 6.27 14.10
CA ASN A 99 -3.97 7.07 14.40
C ASN A 99 -2.98 7.06 13.24
N PHE A 100 -2.72 5.90 12.63
CA PHE A 100 -1.85 5.81 11.48
C PHE A 100 -2.45 6.51 10.25
N SER A 101 -3.76 6.39 10.02
CA SER A 101 -4.44 7.15 8.95
C SER A 101 -4.25 8.65 9.10
N TYR A 102 -4.32 9.20 10.33
CA TYR A 102 -4.05 10.61 10.58
C TYR A 102 -2.60 11.01 10.25
N ILE A 103 -1.64 10.21 10.72
CA ILE A 103 -0.20 10.43 10.48
C ILE A 103 0.12 10.39 8.98
N LEU A 104 -0.43 9.40 8.28
CA LEU A 104 -0.27 9.21 6.85
C LEU A 104 -0.91 10.39 6.10
N GLY A 105 -2.16 10.73 6.42
CA GLY A 105 -2.88 11.86 5.83
C GLY A 105 -2.12 13.18 5.95
N ASN A 106 -1.48 13.48 7.09
CA ASN A 106 -0.62 14.66 7.23
C ASN A 106 0.52 14.69 6.19
N GLY A 107 1.14 13.55 5.91
CA GLY A 107 2.17 13.46 4.88
C GLY A 107 1.61 13.54 3.46
N LEU A 108 0.49 12.87 3.19
CA LEU A 108 -0.14 12.87 1.87
C LEU A 108 -0.69 14.25 1.48
N LEU A 109 -1.21 15.03 2.44
CA LEU A 109 -1.64 16.43 2.21
C LEU A 109 -0.50 17.27 1.61
N LYS A 110 0.75 17.02 2.00
CA LYS A 110 1.93 17.74 1.49
C LYS A 110 2.37 17.27 0.11
N LEU A 111 1.93 16.09 -0.30
CA LEU A 111 2.17 15.53 -1.62
C LEU A 111 1.05 15.87 -2.62
N GLY A 112 -0.04 16.48 -2.15
CA GLY A 112 -1.14 16.97 -3.00
C GLY A 112 -2.46 16.22 -2.84
N TRP A 113 -2.54 15.19 -1.99
CA TRP A 113 -3.82 14.58 -1.62
C TRP A 113 -4.74 15.61 -0.97
N THR A 114 -6.05 15.51 -1.22
CA THR A 114 -7.06 16.36 -0.58
C THR A 114 -8.12 15.52 0.15
N PRO A 115 -8.68 15.99 1.28
CA PRO A 115 -9.66 15.21 2.06
C PRO A 115 -10.99 14.93 1.33
N ASN A 116 -11.20 15.50 0.14
CA ASN A 116 -12.38 15.24 -0.69
C ASN A 116 -12.24 13.92 -1.49
N GLU A 117 -11.06 13.31 -1.47
CA GLU A 117 -10.71 12.08 -2.16
C GLU A 117 -10.32 11.00 -1.15
N SER A 118 -10.64 9.74 -1.45
CA SER A 118 -10.18 8.61 -0.62
C SER A 118 -8.65 8.58 -0.56
N MET A 119 -8.12 8.48 0.66
CA MET A 119 -6.69 8.41 0.90
C MET A 119 -6.10 7.14 0.29
N GLU A 120 -6.83 6.04 0.40
CA GLU A 120 -6.48 4.72 -0.12
C GLU A 120 -6.43 4.74 -1.64
N LEU A 121 -7.43 5.33 -2.30
CA LEU A 121 -7.49 5.46 -3.75
C LEU A 121 -6.29 6.27 -4.28
N TRP A 122 -6.07 7.46 -3.70
CA TRP A 122 -4.98 8.35 -4.10
C TRP A 122 -3.62 7.68 -3.91
N LEU A 123 -3.40 7.03 -2.76
CA LEU A 123 -2.16 6.34 -2.48
C LEU A 123 -1.94 5.16 -3.44
N ALA A 124 -2.98 4.38 -3.73
CA ALA A 124 -2.87 3.26 -4.65
C ALA A 124 -2.47 3.72 -6.07
N GLU A 125 -3.07 4.80 -6.56
CA GLU A 125 -2.72 5.42 -7.83
C GLU A 125 -1.25 5.86 -7.87
N GLU A 126 -0.82 6.62 -6.85
CA GLU A 126 0.55 7.13 -6.77
C GLU A 126 1.60 6.02 -6.70
N ILE A 127 1.32 4.96 -5.92
CA ILE A 127 2.23 3.81 -5.81
C ILE A 127 2.34 3.09 -7.16
N ILE A 128 1.22 2.84 -7.85
CA ILE A 128 1.25 2.17 -9.15
C ILE A 128 1.97 3.04 -10.18
N ASN A 129 1.67 4.34 -10.25
CA ASN A 129 2.35 5.28 -11.15
C ASN A 129 3.86 5.35 -10.87
N GLN A 130 4.27 5.37 -9.59
CA GLN A 130 5.67 5.31 -9.20
C GLN A 130 6.34 4.03 -9.72
N LEU A 131 5.74 2.86 -9.50
CA LEU A 131 6.34 1.59 -9.90
C LEU A 131 6.38 1.40 -11.44
N LEU A 132 5.35 1.89 -12.15
CA LEU A 132 5.31 1.91 -13.61
C LEU A 132 6.38 2.83 -14.21
N SER A 133 6.51 4.06 -13.68
CA SER A 133 7.50 5.04 -14.16
C SER A 133 8.94 4.52 -13.99
N LYS A 134 9.21 3.74 -12.94
CA LYS A 134 10.49 3.09 -12.67
C LYS A 134 10.69 1.76 -13.42
N LYS A 135 9.72 1.30 -14.21
CA LYS A 135 9.73 0.01 -14.94
C LYS A 135 9.92 -1.20 -14.02
N ILE A 136 9.45 -1.10 -12.77
CA ILE A 136 9.52 -2.19 -11.79
C ILE A 136 8.43 -3.22 -12.05
N LEU A 137 7.20 -2.75 -12.31
CA LEU A 137 6.11 -3.60 -12.77
C LEU A 137 6.36 -3.94 -14.24
N LYS A 138 6.57 -5.23 -14.52
CA LYS A 138 6.64 -5.75 -15.88
C LYS A 138 5.24 -6.16 -16.31
N LEU A 139 4.79 -5.58 -17.42
CA LEU A 139 3.57 -5.95 -18.13
C LEU A 139 3.72 -7.35 -18.74
#